data_AF-L0G0T9-F1
#
_entry.id   AF-L0G0T9-F1
#
_cell.length_a   1.000
_cell.length_b   1.000
_cell.length_c   1.000
_cell.angle_alpha   90.00
_cell.angle_beta   90.00
_cell.angle_gamma   90.00
#
_symmetry.space_group_name_H-M   'P 1'
#
loop_
_entity.id
_entity.type
_entity.pdbx_description
1 polymer ?
#
loop_
_entity_poly.entity_id
_entity_poly.type
_entity_poly.pdbx_seq_one_letter_code
_entity_poly.pdbx_strand_id
1 'polypeptide(L)' 'MDNILEIAILEMGRQKGSQGFSCEEVIQWIYPEDWVHFREEIRQTARALEEEGKISLMENGEIKLRG' A
#
# COMPACT_ATOMS: atom_id res chain seq x y z
N MET A 1 13.80 10.56 1.35
CA MET A 1 13.61 10.28 -0.08
C MET A 1 12.19 9.80 -0.16
N ASP A 2 11.29 10.65 -0.63
CA ASP A 2 9.85 10.40 -0.58
C ASP A 2 9.53 9.19 -1.47
N ASN A 3 9.21 8.05 -0.86
CA ASN A 3 8.96 6.81 -1.58
C ASN A 3 7.56 6.89 -2.20
N ILE A 4 7.48 6.92 -3.52
CA ILE A 4 6.21 7.01 -4.27
C ILE A 4 5.22 5.92 -3.85
N LEU A 5 5.71 4.74 -3.46
CA LEU A 5 4.90 3.63 -2.99
C LEU A 5 4.25 3.93 -1.63
N GLU A 6 4.98 4.58 -0.71
CA GLU A 6 4.43 4.99 0.59
C GLU A 6 3.29 5.98 0.39
N ILE A 7 3.53 7.02 -0.42
CA ILE A 7 2.53 8.03 -0.73
C ILE A 7 1.31 7.37 -1.37
N ALA A 8 1.51 6.45 -2.31
CA ALA A 8 0.42 5.76 -3.00
C ALA A 8 -0.41 4.88 -2.06
N ILE A 9 0.20 4.16 -1.11
CA ILE A 9 -0.51 3.37 -0.10
C ILE A 9 -1.40 4.28 0.75
N LEU A 10 -0.83 5.36 1.29
CA LEU A 10 -1.55 6.26 2.19
C LEU A 10 -2.68 7.00 1.46
N GLU A 11 -2.44 7.43 0.21
CA GLU A 11 -3.43 8.12 -0.59
C GLU A 11 -4.57 7.19 -1.03
N MET A 12 -4.26 5.95 -1.43
CA MET A 12 -5.30 4.95 -1.72
C MET A 12 -6.16 4.67 -0.48
N GLY A 13 -5.55 4.54 0.69
CA GLY A 13 -6.29 4.39 1.93
C GLY A 13 -7.22 5.57 2.20
N ARG A 14 -6.78 6.82 1.95
CA ARG A 14 -7.63 8.01 2.15
C ARG A 14 -8.83 8.01 1.23
N GLN A 15 -8.63 7.61 -0.04
CA GLN A 15 -9.70 7.51 -1.02
C GLN A 15 -10.70 6.39 -0.70
N LYS A 16 -10.23 5.25 -0.21
CA LYS A 16 -11.07 4.09 0.15
C LYS A 16 -11.73 4.20 1.53
N GLY A 17 -11.21 5.03 2.42
CA GLY A 17 -11.74 5.21 3.77
C GLY A 17 -11.66 3.92 4.61
N SER A 18 -12.82 3.35 4.96
CA SER A 18 -12.91 2.11 5.74
C SER A 18 -12.77 0.84 4.92
N GLN A 19 -12.80 0.94 3.59
CA GLN A 19 -12.62 -0.19 2.69
C GLN A 19 -11.14 -0.56 2.60
N GLY A 20 -10.83 -1.86 2.71
CA GLY A 20 -9.47 -2.35 2.52
C GLY A 20 -9.04 -2.40 1.05
N PHE A 21 -7.75 -2.56 0.85
CA PHE A 21 -7.11 -2.69 -0.47
C PHE A 21 -5.83 -3.53 -0.36
N SER A 22 -5.31 -3.96 -1.49
CA SER A 22 -4.09 -4.77 -1.58
C SER A 22 -2.89 -3.97 -2.09
N CYS A 23 -1.69 -4.49 -1.84
CA CYS A 23 -0.47 -3.99 -2.47
C CYS A 23 -0.59 -3.97 -4.00
N GLU A 24 -1.12 -5.04 -4.59
CA GLU A 24 -1.31 -5.17 -6.05
C GLU A 24 -2.24 -4.07 -6.60
N GLU A 25 -3.33 -3.74 -5.91
CA GLU A 25 -4.18 -2.62 -6.30
C GLU A 25 -3.42 -1.29 -6.31
N VAL A 26 -2.58 -1.03 -5.30
CA VAL A 26 -1.78 0.20 -5.22
C VAL A 26 -0.82 0.31 -6.41
N ILE A 27 -0.04 -0.73 -6.70
CA ILE A 27 0.94 -0.70 -7.78
C ILE A 27 0.28 -0.72 -9.18
N GLN A 28 -0.88 -1.36 -9.34
CA GLN A 28 -1.65 -1.29 -10.59
C GLN A 28 -2.23 0.10 -10.82
N TRP A 29 -2.52 0.86 -9.76
CA TRP A 29 -3.01 2.23 -9.86
C TRP A 29 -1.94 3.20 -10.39
N ILE A 30 -0.68 3.05 -9.93
CA ILE A 30 0.42 3.95 -10.33
C ILE A 30 1.27 3.44 -11.51
N TYR A 31 1.36 2.13 -11.72
CA TYR A 31 2.14 1.48 -12.77
C TYR A 31 1.33 0.41 -13.51
N PRO A 32 0.27 0.76 -14.25
CA PRO A 32 -0.70 -0.19 -14.79
C PRO A 32 -0.09 -1.26 -15.72
N GLU A 33 1.00 -0.97 -16.42
CA GLU A 33 1.67 -1.91 -17.33
C GLU A 33 2.81 -2.68 -16.65
N ASP A 34 3.60 -2.01 -15.82
CA ASP A 34 4.86 -2.54 -15.25
C ASP A 34 4.75 -3.01 -13.80
N TRP A 35 3.55 -2.99 -13.19
CA TRP A 35 3.32 -3.27 -11.78
C TRP A 35 4.00 -4.54 -11.25
N VAL A 36 4.15 -5.59 -12.08
CA VAL A 36 4.78 -6.84 -11.69
C VAL A 36 6.20 -6.65 -11.15
N HIS A 37 6.91 -5.63 -11.62
CA HIS A 37 8.28 -5.32 -11.20
C HIS A 37 8.37 -4.72 -9.79
N PHE A 38 7.25 -4.23 -9.25
CA PHE A 38 7.20 -3.51 -7.96
C PHE A 38 6.61 -4.33 -6.81
N ARG A 39 6.23 -5.59 -7.05
CA ARG A 39 5.54 -6.44 -6.05
C ARG A 39 6.31 -6.61 -4.74
N GLU A 40 7.63 -6.73 -4.81
CA GLU A 40 8.45 -6.90 -3.61
C GLU A 40 8.63 -5.56 -2.88
N GLU A 41 8.89 -4.49 -3.62
CA GLU A 41 9.10 -3.16 -3.07
C GLU A 41 7.84 -2.61 -2.36
N ILE A 42 6.65 -2.84 -2.94
CA ILE A 42 5.40 -2.42 -2.31
C ILE A 42 5.13 -3.19 -1.02
N ARG A 43 5.48 -4.48 -0.95
CA ARG A 43 5.29 -5.29 0.26
C ARG A 43 6.22 -4.86 1.37
N GLN A 44 7.47 -4.57 1.03
CA GLN A 44 8.44 -4.03 1.99
C GLN A 44 7.98 -2.65 2.51
N THR A 45 7.48 -1.81 1.61
CA THR A 45 6.92 -0.50 1.98
C THR A 45 5.70 -0.63 2.88
N ALA A 46 4.75 -1.53 2.56
CA ALA A 46 3.58 -1.78 3.40
C ALA A 46 3.97 -2.29 4.81
N ARG A 47 4.94 -3.21 4.90
CA ARG A 47 5.45 -3.68 6.20
C ARG A 47 6.08 -2.56 7.02
N ALA A 48 6.90 -1.71 6.40
CA ALA A 48 7.48 -0.56 7.08
C ALA A 48 6.38 0.39 7.61
N LEU A 49 5.34 0.66 6.82
CA LEU A 49 4.21 1.50 7.24
C LEU A 49 3.37 0.85 8.36
N GLU A 50 3.27 -0.47 8.40
CA GLU A 50 2.64 -1.19 9.50
C GLU A 50 3.47 -1.08 10.79
N GLU A 51 4.79 -1.28 10.70
CA GLU A 51 5.73 -1.13 11.82
C GLU A 51 5.71 0.29 12.40
N GLU A 52 5.55 1.30 11.54
CA GLU A 52 5.34 2.71 11.91
C GLU A 52 3.93 3.00 12.45
N GLY A 53 3.01 2.04 12.38
CA GLY A 53 1.63 2.17 12.87
C GLY A 53 0.73 3.06 12.00
N LYS A 54 1.13 3.39 10.77
CA LYS A 54 0.34 4.20 9.82
C LYS A 54 -0.79 3.39 9.15
N ILE A 55 -0.59 2.08 8.99
CA ILE A 55 -1.58 1.15 8.43
C ILE A 55 -1.71 -0.11 9.30
N SER A 56 -2.73 -0.92 9.04
CA SER A 56 -2.80 -2.31 9.47
C SER A 56 -2.67 -3.21 8.25
N LEU A 57 -1.76 -4.19 8.27
CA LEU A 57 -1.60 -5.20 7.23
C LEU A 57 -2.11 -6.54 7.77
N MET A 58 -3.18 -7.06 7.17
CA MET A 58 -3.78 -8.32 7.60
C MET A 58 -3.04 -9.52 6.99
N GLU A 59 -3.15 -10.70 7.61
CA GLU A 59 -2.53 -11.95 7.13
C GLU A 59 -2.96 -12.33 5.70
N ASN A 60 -4.16 -11.91 5.29
CA ASN A 60 -4.69 -12.11 3.94
C ASN A 60 -4.14 -11.10 2.90
N GLY A 61 -3.26 -10.18 3.29
CA GLY A 61 -2.70 -9.12 2.44
C GLY A 61 -3.56 -7.86 2.31
N GLU A 62 -4.68 -7.77 3.04
CA GLU A 62 -5.53 -6.58 3.06
C GLU A 62 -4.89 -5.47 3.91
N ILE A 63 -4.83 -4.27 3.36
CA ILE A 63 -4.34 -3.04 3.97
C ILE A 63 -5.53 -2.17 4.38
N LYS A 64 -5.47 -1.60 5.58
CA LYS A 64 -6.37 -0.52 6.03
C LYS A 64 -5.57 0.61 6.67
N LEU A 65 -5.96 1.85 6.42
CA LEU A 65 -5.42 2.99 7.17
C LEU A 65 -5.75 2.86 8.66
N ARG A 66 -4.80 3.22 9.51
CA ARG A 66 -5.09 3.50 10.92
C ARG A 66 -5.47 4.98 11.04
N GLY A 67 -6.66 5.22 11.57
CA GLY A 67 -7.15 6.57 11.90
C GLY A 67 -6.62 7.07 13.22
#